data_AF-A0A2C9LE55-F1
#
_entry.id   AF-A0A2C9LE55-F1
#
_cell.length_a   1.000
_cell.length_b   1.000
_cell.length_c   1.000
_cell.angle_alpha   90.00
_cell.angle_beta   90.00
_cell.angle_gamma   90.00
#
_symmetry.space_group_name_H-M   'P 1'
#
loop_
_entity.id
_entity.type
_entity.pdbx_description
1 polymer ?
#
loop_
_entity_poly.entity_id
_entity_poly.type
_entity_poly.pdbx_seq_one_letter_code
_entity_poly.pdbx_strand_id
1 'polypeptide(L)'
;MALLFATFLLYSVSSVKGFFQCPVCTNRGDPASCTGTIDCDVNFNVCELSIFLKEQNRIEFTCSDRASCTQAETKECSPDKQDKCVFCCNNLGTCREQAYLVFS
;
A
#
# COMPACT_ATOMS: atom_id res chain seq x y z
N MET A 1 28.55 -24.93 43.47
CA MET A 1 28.70 -25.42 42.08
C MET A 1 27.48 -24.89 41.31
N ALA A 2 27.62 -23.74 40.67
CA ALA A 2 26.51 -23.05 40.01
C ALA A 2 26.48 -23.45 38.53
N LEU A 3 25.40 -24.13 38.12
CA LEU A 3 25.14 -24.49 36.72
C LEU A 3 24.39 -23.33 36.06
N LEU A 4 25.11 -22.53 35.28
CA LEU A 4 24.53 -21.51 34.41
C LEU A 4 23.96 -22.20 33.16
N PHE A 5 22.64 -22.41 33.13
CA PHE A 5 21.94 -22.81 31.92
C PHE A 5 21.75 -21.58 31.03
N ALA A 6 22.63 -21.43 30.04
CA ALA A 6 22.43 -20.47 28.96
C ALA A 6 21.34 -20.99 28.01
N THR A 7 20.10 -20.52 28.18
CA THR A 7 19.03 -20.74 27.20
C THR A 7 19.27 -19.86 25.98
N PHE A 8 19.87 -20.43 24.94
CA PHE A 8 19.88 -19.85 23.60
C PHE A 8 18.44 -19.83 23.06
N LEU A 9 17.81 -18.66 23.10
CA LEU A 9 16.56 -18.40 22.38
C LEU A 9 16.87 -18.40 20.89
N LEU A 10 16.64 -19.53 20.23
CA LEU A 10 16.59 -19.65 18.77
C LEU A 10 15.37 -18.87 18.28
N TYR A 11 15.52 -17.56 18.05
CA TYR A 11 14.56 -16.79 17.29
C TYR A 11 14.57 -17.31 15.85
N SER A 12 13.59 -18.16 15.54
CA SER A 12 13.26 -18.55 14.18
C SER A 12 12.78 -17.30 13.45
N VAL A 13 13.69 -16.59 12.78
CA VAL A 13 13.32 -15.58 11.78
C VAL A 13 12.62 -16.32 10.66
N SER A 14 11.29 -16.36 10.75
CA SER A 14 10.44 -16.83 9.66
C SER A 14 10.64 -15.86 8.52
N SER A 15 11.49 -16.23 7.56
CA SER A 15 11.61 -15.56 6.27
C SER A 15 10.29 -15.76 5.53
N VAL A 16 9.29 -14.94 5.85
CA VAL A 16 8.07 -14.81 5.05
C VAL A 16 8.57 -14.40 3.67
N LYS A 17 8.48 -15.31 2.69
CA LYS A 17 8.71 -14.96 1.29
C LYS A 17 7.75 -13.81 1.00
N GLY A 18 8.30 -12.61 0.90
CA GLY A 18 7.53 -11.37 0.95
C GLY A 18 6.67 -11.24 -0.29
N PHE A 19 5.43 -11.72 -0.19
CA PHE A 19 4.39 -11.26 -1.09
C PHE A 19 4.29 -9.74 -0.89
N PHE A 20 4.33 -9.01 -1.98
CA PHE A 20 4.15 -7.58 -1.91
C PHE A 20 2.72 -7.31 -1.43
N GLN A 21 2.54 -6.40 -0.47
CA GLN A 21 1.24 -6.17 0.17
C GLN A 21 0.72 -4.78 -0.15
N CYS A 22 -0.56 -4.71 -0.49
CA CYS A 22 -1.28 -3.45 -0.67
C CYS A 22 -2.25 -3.18 0.46
N PRO A 23 -2.46 -1.90 0.85
CA PRO A 23 -3.49 -1.55 1.82
C PRO A 23 -4.89 -1.88 1.28
N VAL A 24 -5.82 -2.17 2.19
CA VAL A 24 -7.25 -2.28 1.87
C VAL A 24 -8.02 -1.40 2.83
N CYS A 25 -8.92 -0.58 2.28
CA CYS A 25 -9.76 0.35 3.02
C CYS A 25 -11.16 -0.23 3.20
N THR A 26 -11.65 -0.25 4.44
CA THR A 26 -13.04 -0.65 4.70
C THR A 26 -14.02 0.45 4.29
N ASN A 27 -13.60 1.71 4.36
CA ASN A 27 -14.35 2.86 3.87
C ASN A 27 -13.50 3.63 2.84
N ARG A 28 -13.93 3.59 1.58
CA ARG A 28 -13.17 4.19 0.49
C ARG A 28 -13.13 5.73 0.52
N GLY A 29 -13.93 6.39 1.35
CA GLY A 29 -13.85 7.85 1.57
C GLY A 29 -13.04 8.27 2.80
N ASP A 30 -12.44 7.30 3.50
CA ASP A 30 -11.68 7.55 4.73
C ASP A 30 -10.32 6.83 4.67
N PRO A 31 -9.20 7.56 4.50
CA PRO A 31 -7.86 6.98 4.45
C PRO A 31 -7.45 6.31 5.76
N ALA A 32 -8.04 6.72 6.89
CA ALA A 32 -7.77 6.08 8.19
C ALA A 32 -8.35 4.67 8.27
N SER A 33 -9.32 4.34 7.42
CA SER A 33 -9.91 3.01 7.33
C SER A 33 -9.02 1.99 6.57
N CYS A 34 -7.92 2.43 5.97
CA CYS A 34 -6.98 1.61 5.20
C CYS A 34 -5.99 0.81 6.08
N THR A 35 -6.52 0.17 7.11
CA THR A 35 -5.75 -0.59 8.12
C THR A 35 -5.50 -2.03 7.71
N GLY A 36 -6.34 -2.58 6.82
CA GLY A 36 -6.17 -3.92 6.25
C GLY A 36 -5.08 -3.98 5.20
N THR A 37 -4.71 -5.21 4.83
CA THR A 37 -3.74 -5.51 3.77
C THR A 37 -4.23 -6.68 2.92
N ILE A 38 -3.83 -6.70 1.65
CA ILE A 38 -4.00 -7.83 0.76
C ILE A 38 -2.64 -8.25 0.20
N ASP A 39 -2.41 -9.56 0.14
CA ASP A 39 -1.24 -10.12 -0.52
C ASP A 39 -1.43 -10.06 -2.04
N CYS A 40 -0.48 -9.45 -2.72
CA CYS A 40 -0.46 -9.41 -4.18
C CYS A 40 0.10 -10.71 -4.75
N ASP A 41 -0.36 -11.05 -5.96
CA ASP A 41 0.22 -12.13 -6.74
C ASP A 41 1.72 -11.89 -6.98
N VAL A 42 2.48 -12.96 -7.22
CA VAL A 42 3.93 -12.90 -7.45
C VAL A 42 4.34 -12.02 -8.63
N ASN A 43 3.42 -11.78 -9.57
CA ASN A 43 3.64 -10.93 -10.74
C ASN A 43 3.45 -9.43 -10.43
N PHE A 44 2.88 -9.08 -9.28
CA PHE A 44 2.59 -7.71 -8.89
C PHE A 44 3.52 -7.27 -7.75
N ASN A 45 4.23 -6.17 -7.99
CA ASN A 45 5.29 -5.67 -7.14
C ASN A 45 5.15 -4.17 -6.80
N VAL A 46 4.00 -3.60 -7.11
CA VAL A 46 3.63 -2.22 -6.79
C VAL A 46 2.13 -2.14 -6.48
N CYS A 47 1.74 -1.16 -5.67
CA CYS A 47 0.34 -0.82 -5.49
C CYS A 47 0.03 0.41 -6.32
N GLU A 48 -1.04 0.32 -7.09
CA GLU A 48 -1.67 1.45 -7.73
C GLU A 48 -2.69 2.05 -6.77
N LEU A 49 -2.47 3.28 -6.33
CA LEU A 49 -3.45 4.10 -5.62
C LEU A 49 -4.23 4.91 -6.65
N SER A 50 -5.50 4.60 -6.83
CA SER A 50 -6.45 5.37 -7.61
C SER A 50 -7.29 6.26 -6.69
N ILE A 51 -7.33 7.56 -6.97
CA ILE A 51 -8.19 8.55 -6.28
C ILE A 51 -9.20 9.08 -7.27
N PHE A 52 -10.48 8.85 -6.99
CA PHE A 52 -11.58 9.31 -7.83
C PHE A 52 -12.11 10.64 -7.30
N LEU A 53 -11.66 11.74 -7.91
CA LEU A 53 -11.90 13.11 -7.43
C LEU A 53 -13.38 13.50 -7.47
N LYS A 54 -14.11 13.05 -8.50
CA LYS A 54 -15.55 13.28 -8.64
C LYS A 54 -16.41 12.44 -7.69
N GLU A 55 -15.84 11.41 -7.08
CA GLU A 55 -16.53 10.48 -6.20
C GLU A 55 -16.15 10.72 -4.73
N GLN A 56 -16.18 11.99 -4.30
CA GLN A 56 -15.81 12.38 -2.92
C GLN A 56 -14.40 11.92 -2.53
N ASN A 57 -13.45 12.04 -3.46
CA ASN A 57 -12.07 11.58 -3.29
C ASN A 57 -11.94 10.09 -2.95
N ARG A 58 -12.89 9.25 -3.38
CA ARG A 58 -12.83 7.79 -3.15
C ARG A 58 -11.45 7.23 -3.51
N ILE A 59 -10.83 6.50 -2.59
CA ILE A 59 -9.55 5.84 -2.79
C ILE A 59 -9.70 4.33 -3.00
N GLU A 60 -8.84 3.79 -3.85
CA GLU A 60 -8.76 2.37 -4.15
C GLU A 60 -7.30 1.96 -4.36
N PHE A 61 -6.89 0.88 -3.71
CA PHE A 61 -5.57 0.28 -3.89
C PHE A 61 -5.71 -1.00 -4.69
N THR A 62 -4.90 -1.13 -5.75
CA THR A 62 -4.88 -2.33 -6.60
C THR A 62 -3.45 -2.85 -6.74
N CYS A 63 -3.27 -4.16 -6.62
CA CYS A 63 -2.00 -4.80 -6.94
C CYS A 63 -1.73 -4.66 -8.45
N SER A 64 -0.56 -4.15 -8.81
CA SER A 64 -0.19 -3.93 -10.21
C SER A 64 1.28 -4.28 -10.43
N ASP A 65 1.69 -4.37 -11.70
CA ASP A 65 3.09 -4.42 -12.06
C ASP A 65 3.64 -3.00 -12.22
N ARG A 66 4.95 -2.83 -11.96
CA ARG A 66 5.59 -1.51 -12.02
C ARG A 66 5.43 -0.82 -13.37
N ALA A 67 5.49 -1.54 -14.50
CA ALA A 67 5.44 -0.91 -15.81
C ALA A 67 4.04 -0.37 -16.11
N SER A 68 3.00 -1.13 -15.78
CA SER A 68 1.60 -0.68 -15.93
C SER A 68 1.29 0.50 -15.03
N CYS A 69 1.70 0.44 -13.77
CA CYS A 69 1.47 1.52 -12.82
C CYS A 69 2.14 2.83 -13.28
N THR A 70 3.44 2.80 -13.62
CA THR A 70 4.16 4.02 -14.05
C THR A 70 3.59 4.62 -15.33
N GLN A 71 2.98 3.82 -16.20
CA GLN A 71 2.28 4.34 -17.38
C GLN A 71 0.95 5.02 -17.03
N ALA A 72 0.25 4.52 -16.00
CA ALA A 72 -0.99 5.11 -15.52
C ALA A 72 -0.77 6.31 -14.58
N GLU A 73 0.43 6.42 -13.99
CA GLU A 73 0.77 7.43 -12.99
C GLU A 73 0.53 8.86 -13.48
N THR A 74 -0.18 9.62 -12.65
CA THR A 74 -0.63 10.96 -12.96
C THR A 74 0.35 12.00 -12.42
N LYS A 75 0.91 12.84 -13.30
CA LYS A 75 1.95 13.81 -12.92
C LYS A 75 1.45 14.96 -12.04
N GLU A 76 0.23 15.42 -12.28
CA GLU A 76 -0.39 16.51 -11.53
C GLU A 76 -1.78 16.05 -11.11
N CYS A 77 -2.08 15.99 -9.81
CA CYS A 77 -3.41 15.64 -9.34
C CYS A 77 -4.25 16.90 -9.08
N SER A 78 -5.20 17.20 -9.96
CA SER A 78 -6.11 18.35 -9.82
C SER A 78 -7.55 17.99 -10.17
N PRO A 79 -8.53 18.34 -9.32
CA PRO A 79 -9.95 18.06 -9.56
C PRO A 79 -10.52 18.81 -10.76
N ASP A 80 -9.87 19.89 -11.20
CA ASP A 80 -10.31 20.67 -12.35
C ASP A 80 -9.84 20.08 -13.68
N LYS A 81 -8.82 19.22 -13.66
CA LYS A 81 -8.18 18.69 -14.87
C LYS A 81 -8.57 17.24 -15.19
N GLN A 82 -8.96 16.45 -14.20
CA GLN A 82 -9.18 15.02 -14.38
C GLN A 82 -10.10 14.40 -13.34
N ASP A 83 -10.67 13.26 -13.70
CA ASP A 83 -11.67 12.56 -12.89
C ASP A 83 -11.01 11.58 -11.90
N LYS A 84 -9.79 11.14 -12.22
CA LYS A 84 -9.02 10.15 -11.47
C LYS A 84 -7.54 10.55 -11.43
N CYS A 85 -6.92 10.41 -10.26
CA CYS A 85 -5.46 10.43 -10.12
C CYS A 85 -4.95 9.05 -9.80
N VAL A 86 -3.78 8.72 -10.33
CA VAL A 86 -3.11 7.44 -10.09
C VAL A 86 -1.71 7.69 -9.55
N PHE A 87 -1.36 6.99 -8.47
CA PHE A 87 -0.05 7.04 -7.84
C PHE A 87 0.50 5.62 -7.65
N CYS A 88 1.80 5.47 -7.81
CA CYS A 88 2.47 4.19 -7.65
C CYS A 88 3.27 4.15 -6.36
N CYS A 89 2.90 3.25 -5.45
CA CYS A 89 3.59 3.09 -4.18
C CYS A 89 4.17 1.68 -4.05
N ASN A 90 5.41 1.61 -3.56
CA ASN A 90 6.25 0.41 -3.56
C ASN A 90 6.42 -0.21 -2.18
N ASN A 91 5.67 0.26 -1.18
CA ASN A 91 5.54 -0.37 0.13
C ASN A 91 4.28 0.15 0.82
N LEU A 92 3.81 -0.60 1.83
CA LEU A 92 2.58 -0.30 2.55
C LEU A 92 2.59 1.10 3.21
N GLY A 93 3.73 1.49 3.78
CA GLY A 93 3.89 2.76 4.49
C GLY A 93 3.68 3.95 3.56
N THR A 94 4.43 3.99 2.45
CA THR A 94 4.28 5.04 1.44
C THR A 94 2.88 5.05 0.83
N CYS A 95 2.26 3.89 0.60
CA CYS A 95 0.89 3.84 0.10
C CYS A 95 -0.11 4.52 1.04
N ARG A 96 -0.02 4.26 2.34
CA ARG A 96 -0.90 4.89 3.33
C ARG A 96 -0.66 6.38 3.43
N GLU A 97 0.59 6.79 3.48
CA GLU A 97 0.96 8.20 3.56
C GLU A 97 0.45 9.00 2.35
N GLN A 98 0.58 8.45 1.14
CA GLN A 98 0.01 9.06 -0.07
C GLN A 98 -1.51 9.21 0.01
N ALA A 99 -2.24 8.22 0.54
CA ALA A 99 -3.67 8.35 0.74
C ALA A 99 -4.03 9.44 1.77
N TYR A 100 -3.25 9.60 2.84
CA TYR A 100 -3.49 10.69 3.81
C TYR A 100 -3.30 12.08 3.21
N LEU A 101 -2.27 12.28 2.37
CA LEU A 101 -1.97 13.57 1.74
C LEU A 101 -3.11 14.09 0.83
N VAL A 102 -3.96 13.20 0.34
CA VAL A 102 -5.11 13.56 -0.50
C VAL A 102 -6.26 14.19 0.29
N PHE A 103 -6.38 13.84 1.57
CA PHE A 103 -7.48 14.27 2.44
C PHE A 103 -7.06 15.28 3.53
N SER A 104 -5.78 15.68 3.56
CA SER A 104 -5.27 16.74 4.45
C SER A 104 -5.34 18.12 3.79
#